data_AF-A0A2E4WAD5-F1
#
_entry.id   AF-A0A2E4WAD5-F1
#
_cell.length_a   1.000
_cell.length_b   1.000
_cell.length_c   1.000
_cell.angle_alpha   90.00
_cell.angle_beta   90.00
_cell.angle_gamma   90.00
#
_symmetry.space_group_name_H-M   'P 1'
#
loop_
_entity.id
_entity.type
_entity.pdbx_description
1 polymer ?
#
loop_
_entity_poly.entity_id
_entity_poly.type
_entity_poly.pdbx_seq_one_letter_code
_entity_poly.pdbx_strand_id
1 'polypeptide(L)'
;MKFLKKKPIETAEVQQDIFTGNGAETEFTLTFTVIDVKQLFVSIDGLMQEPIAAYGINTAGTKVVFTGAPILSAKILCKYIEASPINITTVNQNSIGIDELAVADGTYGQALTTDGSGGLSFAAVDPGGFEYKNDADSPFTAYAGQAVQIDTTNASVTMLLPATPNQNDAITIVDGGGNFAGYPLIVERNGSTIMDVADDLVVNYERNYFGLVYNGSTWRIFA
;
A
#
# COMPACT_ATOMS: atom_id res chain seq x y z
N MET A 1 11.81 -8.26 -27.28
CA MET A 1 10.54 -7.78 -26.70
C MET A 1 9.83 -8.99 -26.09
N LYS A 2 9.79 -9.07 -24.75
CA LYS A 2 9.10 -10.15 -24.04
C LYS A 2 7.63 -9.72 -23.93
N PHE A 3 6.77 -10.26 -24.79
CA PHE A 3 5.34 -9.95 -24.71
C PHE A 3 4.81 -10.51 -23.39
N LEU A 4 4.46 -9.63 -22.44
CA LEU A 4 3.65 -10.03 -21.30
C LEU A 4 2.35 -10.62 -21.86
N LYS A 5 2.16 -11.92 -21.72
CA LYS A 5 0.89 -12.56 -22.07
C LYS A 5 -0.14 -12.06 -21.06
N LYS A 6 -1.16 -11.36 -21.54
CA LYS A 6 -2.36 -11.02 -20.76
C LYS A 6 -2.81 -12.26 -20.00
N LYS A 7 -2.93 -12.17 -18.68
CA LYS A 7 -3.47 -13.26 -17.84
C LYS A 7 -4.78 -13.75 -18.48
N PRO A 8 -4.94 -15.06 -18.75
CA PRO A 8 -6.17 -15.61 -19.29
C PRO A 8 -7.33 -15.17 -18.39
N ILE A 9 -8.32 -14.52 -18.97
CA ILE A 9 -9.61 -14.31 -18.31
C ILE A 9 -10.32 -15.65 -18.46
N GLU A 10 -10.69 -16.29 -17.36
CA GLU A 10 -11.62 -17.42 -17.44
C GLU A 10 -12.89 -16.90 -18.10
N THR A 11 -13.13 -17.38 -19.32
CA THR A 11 -14.12 -16.85 -20.23
C THR A 11 -15.50 -17.15 -19.69
N ALA A 12 -16.33 -16.11 -19.50
CA ALA A 12 -17.74 -16.25 -19.17
C ALA A 12 -18.43 -17.19 -20.16
N GLU A 13 -18.93 -18.34 -19.69
CA GLU A 13 -19.66 -19.30 -20.50
C GLU A 13 -21.17 -18.99 -20.45
N VAL A 14 -21.85 -19.21 -21.57
CA VAL A 14 -23.32 -19.13 -21.62
C VAL A 14 -23.87 -20.47 -21.14
N GLN A 15 -24.48 -20.47 -19.97
CA GLN A 15 -25.13 -21.63 -19.37
C GLN A 15 -26.62 -21.63 -19.70
N GLN A 16 -27.23 -22.82 -19.62
CA GLN A 16 -28.66 -22.98 -19.81
C GLN A 16 -29.27 -23.97 -18.84
N ASP A 17 -30.50 -23.69 -18.41
CA ASP A 17 -31.38 -24.65 -17.76
C ASP A 17 -32.65 -24.86 -18.58
N ILE A 18 -33.13 -26.10 -18.61
CA ILE A 18 -34.38 -26.47 -19.24
C ILE A 18 -35.29 -27.07 -18.19
N PHE A 19 -36.48 -26.51 -18.03
CA PHE A 19 -37.52 -27.02 -17.14
C PHE A 19 -38.79 -27.34 -17.92
N THR A 20 -39.70 -28.07 -17.28
CA THR A 20 -41.04 -28.36 -17.78
C THR A 20 -42.05 -27.76 -16.83
N GLY A 21 -42.93 -26.90 -17.34
CA GLY A 21 -44.03 -26.33 -16.57
C GLY A 21 -44.95 -27.43 -16.04
N ASN A 22 -45.39 -27.28 -14.79
CA ASN A 22 -46.29 -28.23 -14.13
C ASN A 22 -47.69 -27.65 -13.89
N GLY A 23 -47.94 -26.41 -14.31
CA GLY A 23 -49.22 -25.73 -14.13
C GLY A 23 -49.52 -25.27 -12.70
N ALA A 24 -48.59 -25.43 -11.74
CA ALA A 24 -48.81 -25.10 -10.34
C ALA A 24 -47.66 -24.31 -9.68
N GLU A 25 -46.41 -24.69 -9.91
CA GLU A 25 -45.24 -24.02 -9.35
C GLU A 25 -44.88 -22.77 -10.14
N THR A 26 -44.45 -21.74 -9.41
CA THR A 26 -43.96 -20.47 -9.96
C THR A 26 -42.45 -20.33 -9.84
N GLU A 27 -41.76 -21.27 -9.19
CA GLU A 27 -40.33 -21.18 -8.93
C GLU A 27 -39.59 -22.40 -9.44
N PHE A 28 -38.50 -22.17 -10.18
CA PHE A 28 -37.63 -23.23 -10.69
C PHE A 28 -36.20 -22.94 -10.27
N THR A 29 -35.52 -23.95 -9.70
CA THR A 29 -34.14 -23.82 -9.21
C THR A 29 -33.17 -23.80 -10.38
N LEU A 30 -32.41 -22.71 -10.50
CA LEU A 30 -31.35 -22.55 -11.49
C LEU A 30 -30.10 -23.30 -11.06
N THR A 31 -29.34 -23.82 -12.02
CA THR A 31 -28.07 -24.52 -11.76
C THR A 31 -26.97 -23.56 -11.32
N PHE A 32 -27.05 -22.28 -11.71
CA PHE A 32 -26.14 -21.23 -11.27
C PHE A 32 -26.88 -20.04 -10.66
N THR A 33 -26.15 -19.28 -9.83
CA THR A 33 -26.67 -18.06 -9.23
C THR A 33 -26.64 -16.92 -10.23
N VAL A 34 -27.77 -16.24 -10.40
CA VAL A 34 -27.92 -15.02 -11.21
C VAL A 34 -27.93 -13.81 -10.27
N ILE A 35 -27.13 -12.79 -10.55
CA ILE A 35 -26.99 -11.61 -9.66
C ILE A 35 -28.09 -10.57 -9.95
N ASP A 36 -28.45 -10.40 -11.22
CA ASP A 36 -29.52 -9.48 -11.65
C ASP A 36 -30.43 -10.18 -12.66
N VAL A 37 -31.75 -10.01 -12.54
CA VAL A 37 -32.74 -10.60 -13.45
C VAL A 37 -32.47 -10.29 -14.93
N LYS A 38 -31.84 -9.14 -15.23
CA LYS A 38 -31.46 -8.73 -16.60
C LYS A 38 -30.35 -9.61 -17.21
N GLN A 39 -29.67 -10.41 -16.41
CA GLN A 39 -28.67 -11.40 -16.87
C GLN A 39 -29.31 -12.73 -17.26
N LEU A 40 -30.60 -12.92 -16.95
CA LEU A 40 -31.37 -14.11 -17.25
C LEU A 40 -32.30 -13.83 -18.44
N PHE A 41 -32.26 -14.70 -19.43
CA PHE A 41 -33.18 -14.72 -20.56
C PHE A 41 -34.04 -15.96 -20.47
N VAL A 42 -35.36 -15.77 -20.39
CA VAL A 42 -36.32 -16.87 -20.25
C VAL A 42 -37.25 -16.91 -21.43
N SER A 43 -37.44 -18.10 -22.02
CA SER A 43 -38.53 -18.36 -22.95
C SER A 43 -39.41 -19.51 -22.48
N ILE A 44 -40.70 -19.43 -22.81
CA ILE A 44 -41.70 -20.47 -22.58
C ILE A 44 -42.25 -20.89 -23.94
N ASP A 45 -42.08 -22.15 -24.32
CA ASP A 45 -42.43 -22.69 -25.65
C ASP A 45 -41.83 -21.88 -26.82
N GLY A 46 -40.66 -21.29 -26.58
CA GLY A 46 -39.96 -20.44 -27.54
C GLY A 46 -40.38 -18.96 -27.53
N LEU A 47 -41.44 -18.59 -26.80
CA LEU A 47 -41.82 -17.19 -26.61
C LEU A 47 -40.97 -16.54 -25.51
N MET A 48 -40.16 -15.56 -25.89
CA MET A 48 -39.36 -14.76 -24.95
C MET A 48 -40.28 -14.06 -23.95
N GLN A 49 -39.91 -14.14 -22.67
CA GLN A 49 -40.62 -13.50 -21.58
C GLN A 49 -39.92 -12.18 -21.21
N GLU A 50 -40.69 -11.20 -20.73
CA GLU A 50 -40.14 -9.91 -20.29
C GLU A 50 -39.62 -10.03 -18.85
N PRO A 51 -38.33 -9.74 -18.58
CA PRO A 51 -37.81 -9.69 -17.21
C PRO A 51 -38.60 -8.67 -16.37
N ILE A 52 -38.73 -8.93 -15.06
CA ILE A 52 -39.45 -8.12 -14.06
C ILE A 52 -40.99 -8.20 -14.23
N ALA A 53 -41.50 -8.13 -15.45
CA ALA A 53 -42.94 -8.20 -15.72
C ALA A 53 -43.49 -9.63 -15.70
N ALA A 54 -42.80 -10.57 -16.35
CA ALA A 54 -43.21 -11.97 -16.43
C ALA A 54 -42.46 -12.88 -15.43
N TYR A 55 -41.22 -12.51 -15.07
CA TYR A 55 -40.41 -13.26 -14.11
C TYR A 55 -39.39 -12.39 -13.40
N GLY A 56 -39.01 -12.80 -12.20
CA GLY A 56 -37.90 -12.29 -11.41
C GLY A 56 -36.90 -13.39 -11.05
N ILE A 57 -35.99 -13.08 -10.15
CA ILE A 57 -35.14 -14.03 -9.45
C ILE A 57 -35.38 -13.89 -7.94
N ASN A 58 -35.19 -14.97 -7.17
CA ASN A 58 -35.25 -14.88 -5.72
C ASN A 58 -34.08 -14.05 -5.15
N THR A 59 -34.16 -13.67 -3.86
CA THR A 59 -33.13 -12.86 -3.20
C THR A 59 -31.73 -13.50 -3.24
N ALA A 60 -31.65 -14.83 -3.26
CA ALA A 60 -30.39 -15.56 -3.36
C ALA A 60 -29.89 -15.74 -4.80
N GLY A 61 -30.67 -15.37 -5.82
CA GLY A 61 -30.33 -15.55 -7.24
C GLY A 61 -30.35 -17.00 -7.75
N THR A 62 -30.80 -17.95 -6.93
CA THR A 62 -30.76 -19.40 -7.22
C THR A 62 -32.04 -19.94 -7.87
N LYS A 63 -33.08 -19.12 -8.02
CA LYS A 63 -34.37 -19.51 -8.60
C LYS A 63 -34.86 -18.44 -9.56
N VAL A 64 -35.40 -18.85 -10.69
CA VAL A 64 -36.30 -18.02 -11.50
C VAL A 64 -37.69 -18.07 -10.87
N VAL A 65 -38.35 -16.91 -10.77
CA VAL A 65 -39.65 -16.74 -10.10
C VAL A 65 -40.63 -16.12 -11.09
N PHE A 66 -41.56 -16.91 -11.63
CA PHE A 66 -42.60 -16.41 -12.54
C PHE A 66 -43.72 -15.72 -11.77
N THR A 67 -44.37 -14.74 -12.40
CA THR A 67 -45.55 -14.05 -11.82
C THR A 67 -46.82 -14.92 -11.87
N GLY A 68 -46.82 -15.98 -12.68
CA GLY A 68 -47.84 -17.01 -12.72
C GLY A 68 -47.25 -18.37 -13.13
N ALA A 69 -47.90 -19.47 -12.74
CA ALA A 69 -47.36 -20.81 -12.99
C ALA A 69 -47.31 -21.10 -14.50
N PRO A 70 -46.14 -21.48 -15.05
CA PRO A 70 -46.05 -21.92 -16.43
C PRO A 70 -46.97 -23.12 -16.69
N ILE A 71 -47.64 -23.10 -17.84
CA ILE A 71 -48.66 -24.10 -18.22
C ILE A 71 -48.05 -25.51 -18.17
N LEU A 72 -48.87 -26.50 -17.80
CA LEU A 72 -48.48 -27.91 -17.79
C LEU A 72 -47.86 -28.33 -19.13
N SER A 73 -46.69 -28.95 -19.06
CA SER A 73 -45.87 -29.42 -20.19
C SER A 73 -45.19 -28.32 -21.03
N ALA A 74 -45.34 -27.04 -20.69
CA ALA A 74 -44.63 -25.97 -21.40
C ALA A 74 -43.12 -26.08 -21.19
N LYS A 75 -42.33 -25.94 -22.26
CA LYS A 75 -40.87 -25.95 -22.18
C LYS A 75 -40.37 -24.59 -21.73
N ILE A 76 -39.71 -24.55 -20.58
CA ILE A 76 -39.07 -23.34 -20.06
C ILE A 76 -37.58 -23.44 -20.37
N LEU A 77 -37.05 -22.47 -21.12
CA LEU A 77 -35.61 -22.36 -21.39
C LEU A 77 -35.08 -21.10 -20.70
N CYS A 78 -34.16 -21.30 -19.77
CA CYS A 78 -33.43 -20.24 -19.08
C CYS A 78 -32.00 -20.19 -19.63
N LYS A 79 -31.55 -19.04 -20.11
CA LYS A 79 -30.16 -18.80 -20.52
C LYS A 79 -29.56 -17.68 -19.70
N TYR A 80 -28.34 -17.86 -19.22
CA TYR A 80 -27.65 -16.86 -18.43
C TYR A 80 -26.14 -16.93 -18.69
N ILE A 81 -25.47 -15.80 -18.55
CA ILE A 81 -24.02 -15.73 -18.60
C ILE A 81 -23.51 -16.00 -17.20
N GLU A 82 -22.60 -16.96 -17.04
CA GLU A 82 -21.90 -17.12 -15.77
C GLU A 82 -21.04 -15.87 -15.53
N ALA A 83 -21.48 -15.04 -14.59
CA ALA A 83 -20.67 -13.95 -14.06
C ALA A 83 -20.20 -14.38 -12.68
N SER A 84 -19.05 -15.08 -12.61
CA SER A 84 -18.31 -15.10 -11.37
C SER A 84 -18.02 -13.65 -10.98
N PRO A 85 -18.47 -13.16 -9.81
CA PRO A 85 -18.17 -11.80 -9.40
C PRO A 85 -16.65 -11.63 -9.38
N ILE A 86 -16.16 -10.56 -10.03
CA ILE A 86 -14.75 -10.19 -9.95
C ILE A 86 -14.49 -9.69 -8.53
N ASN A 87 -14.27 -10.63 -7.62
CA ASN A 87 -13.94 -10.35 -6.23
C ASN A 87 -12.42 -10.16 -6.12
N ILE A 88 -11.91 -9.02 -6.61
CA ILE A 88 -10.56 -8.58 -6.25
C ILE A 88 -10.69 -7.75 -4.97
N THR A 89 -10.93 -8.42 -3.84
CA THR A 89 -10.96 -7.78 -2.52
C THR A 89 -9.56 -7.43 -2.03
N THR A 90 -8.55 -8.14 -2.54
CA THR A 90 -7.13 -7.91 -2.24
C THR A 90 -6.29 -8.14 -3.49
N VAL A 91 -5.23 -7.36 -3.63
CA VAL A 91 -4.15 -7.68 -4.57
C VAL A 91 -3.49 -8.98 -4.09
N ASN A 92 -3.26 -9.93 -5.00
CA ASN A 92 -2.60 -11.18 -4.62
C ASN A 92 -1.18 -10.89 -4.11
N GLN A 93 -0.71 -11.70 -3.16
CA GLN A 93 0.67 -11.57 -2.70
C GLN A 93 1.63 -11.74 -3.89
N ASN A 94 2.68 -10.93 -3.92
CA ASN A 94 3.72 -10.97 -4.97
C ASN A 94 3.17 -10.77 -6.40
N SER A 95 2.03 -10.09 -6.57
CA SER A 95 1.44 -9.84 -7.90
C SER A 95 1.68 -8.43 -8.45
N ILE A 96 2.40 -7.57 -7.72
CA ILE A 96 2.80 -6.24 -8.19
C ILE A 96 4.30 -6.27 -8.36
N GLY A 97 4.76 -6.26 -9.60
CA GLY A 97 6.16 -6.18 -9.99
C GLY A 97 6.48 -4.85 -10.68
N ILE A 98 7.67 -4.82 -11.28
CA ILE A 98 8.24 -3.65 -11.97
C ILE A 98 7.36 -3.22 -13.16
N ASP A 99 6.87 -4.19 -13.93
CA ASP A 99 6.01 -3.94 -15.09
C ASP A 99 4.67 -3.32 -14.66
N GLU A 100 4.05 -3.80 -13.57
CA GLU A 100 2.82 -3.24 -13.03
C GLU A 100 3.01 -1.83 -12.45
N LEU A 101 4.20 -1.52 -11.93
CA LEU A 101 4.58 -0.20 -11.43
C LEU A 101 4.97 0.78 -12.55
N ALA A 102 5.09 0.31 -13.80
CA ALA A 102 5.48 1.11 -14.97
C ALA A 102 6.81 1.86 -14.79
N VAL A 103 7.76 1.26 -14.08
CA VAL A 103 9.12 1.78 -13.90
C VAL A 103 10.13 0.88 -14.61
N ALA A 104 11.29 1.41 -14.98
CA ALA A 104 12.42 0.55 -15.34
C ALA A 104 12.93 -0.16 -14.08
N ASP A 105 13.53 -1.34 -14.22
CA ASP A 105 14.15 -2.03 -13.08
C ASP A 105 15.29 -1.19 -12.49
N GLY A 106 15.47 -1.31 -11.19
CA GLY A 106 16.55 -0.65 -10.46
C GLY A 106 17.85 -1.44 -10.48
N THR A 107 18.88 -0.81 -9.95
CA THR A 107 20.15 -1.46 -9.60
C THR A 107 20.19 -1.71 -8.09
N TYR A 108 21.06 -2.63 -7.66
CA TYR A 108 21.23 -2.94 -6.24
C TYR A 108 21.51 -1.68 -5.41
N GLY A 109 20.79 -1.53 -4.29
CA GLY A 109 20.93 -0.40 -3.36
C GLY A 109 20.08 0.84 -3.69
N GLN A 110 19.28 0.80 -4.77
CA GLN A 110 18.31 1.86 -5.07
C GLN A 110 16.96 1.62 -4.37
N ALA A 111 16.24 2.69 -4.09
CA ALA A 111 14.84 2.63 -3.66
C ALA A 111 13.92 3.19 -4.75
N LEU A 112 12.64 2.80 -4.68
CA LEU A 112 11.60 3.44 -5.48
C LEU A 112 11.30 4.83 -4.91
N THR A 113 11.43 5.85 -5.73
CA THR A 113 11.24 7.26 -5.37
C THR A 113 10.13 7.88 -6.22
N THR A 114 9.60 9.02 -5.77
CA THR A 114 8.65 9.82 -6.54
C THR A 114 9.20 11.22 -6.80
N ASP A 115 8.82 11.81 -7.92
CA ASP A 115 9.07 13.22 -8.24
C ASP A 115 8.02 14.18 -7.61
N GLY A 116 7.07 13.65 -6.83
CA GLY A 116 5.97 14.42 -6.24
C GLY A 116 4.90 14.86 -7.25
N SER A 117 5.02 14.47 -8.51
CA SER A 117 4.13 14.80 -9.63
C SER A 117 3.53 13.56 -10.30
N GLY A 118 3.70 12.39 -9.67
CA GLY A 118 3.16 11.11 -10.16
C GLY A 118 4.16 10.29 -10.97
N GLY A 119 5.41 10.76 -11.15
CA GLY A 119 6.51 9.96 -11.67
C GLY A 119 7.08 9.07 -10.57
N LEU A 120 7.31 7.79 -10.89
CA LEU A 120 8.02 6.83 -10.05
C LEU A 120 9.31 6.40 -10.75
N SER A 121 10.40 6.24 -10.00
CA SER A 121 11.66 5.73 -10.53
C SER A 121 12.53 5.12 -9.44
N PHE A 122 13.35 4.12 -9.79
CA PHE A 122 14.42 3.70 -8.91
C PHE A 122 15.55 4.71 -8.96
N ALA A 123 15.93 5.23 -7.80
CA ALA A 123 17.02 6.17 -7.65
C ALA A 123 17.91 5.74 -6.49
N ALA A 124 19.17 6.18 -6.53
CA ALA A 124 19.99 6.13 -5.33
C ALA A 124 19.31 7.02 -4.28
N VAL A 125 19.00 6.44 -3.12
CA VAL A 125 18.70 7.23 -1.94
C VAL A 125 20.05 7.52 -1.33
N ASP A 126 20.48 8.77 -1.33
CA ASP A 126 21.78 9.14 -0.77
C ASP A 126 21.83 8.71 0.71
N PRO A 127 22.67 7.72 1.08
CA PRO A 127 22.87 7.34 2.46
C PRO A 127 24.12 8.00 3.07
N GLY A 128 24.79 8.91 2.35
CA GLY A 128 26.21 9.24 2.61
C GLY A 128 26.64 10.71 2.47
N GLY A 129 25.76 11.63 2.10
CA GLY A 129 26.03 13.06 2.23
C GLY A 129 25.88 13.56 3.67
N PHE A 130 26.67 14.58 4.06
CA PHE A 130 26.36 15.34 5.26
C PHE A 130 25.14 16.22 4.99
N GLU A 131 24.03 15.97 5.68
CA GLU A 131 22.85 16.82 5.64
C GLU A 131 23.14 18.13 6.35
N TYR A 132 22.93 19.26 5.67
CA TYR A 132 23.13 20.58 6.26
C TYR A 132 21.95 20.93 7.18
N LYS A 133 22.26 21.37 8.41
CA LYS A 133 21.30 21.83 9.41
C LYS A 133 21.74 23.16 10.00
N ASN A 134 20.82 24.09 10.23
CA ASN A 134 21.12 25.36 10.89
C ASN A 134 20.06 25.73 11.95
N ASP A 135 20.10 26.97 12.43
CA ASP A 135 19.17 27.48 13.43
C ASP A 135 17.69 27.42 13.02
N ALA A 136 17.38 27.47 11.72
CA ALA A 136 16.00 27.33 11.24
C ALA A 136 15.48 25.88 11.31
N ASP A 137 16.38 24.90 11.39
CA ASP A 137 16.04 23.48 11.58
C ASP A 137 15.93 23.10 13.06
N SER A 138 16.19 24.03 13.99
CA SER A 138 16.27 23.74 15.43
C SER A 138 14.90 23.78 16.12
N PRO A 139 14.45 22.71 16.82
CA PRO A 139 15.10 21.41 16.96
C PRO A 139 14.76 20.43 15.81
N PHE A 140 15.69 19.53 15.48
CA PHE A 140 15.44 18.42 14.54
C PHE A 140 15.76 17.06 15.17
N THR A 141 15.05 16.00 14.76
CA THR A 141 15.33 14.62 15.20
C THR A 141 16.28 13.94 14.23
N ALA A 142 17.40 13.43 14.74
CA ALA A 142 18.33 12.64 13.96
C ALA A 142 17.83 11.20 13.76
N TYR A 143 18.22 10.57 12.65
CA TYR A 143 17.93 9.16 12.36
C TYR A 143 19.20 8.30 12.36
N ALA A 144 19.03 6.98 12.54
CA ALA A 144 20.16 6.05 12.53
C ALA A 144 20.87 6.06 11.17
N GLY A 145 22.20 6.19 11.20
CA GLY A 145 23.06 6.29 10.02
C GLY A 145 23.24 7.71 9.47
N GLN A 146 22.57 8.72 10.04
CA GLN A 146 22.64 10.09 9.52
C GLN A 146 24.03 10.70 9.73
N ALA A 147 24.52 11.40 8.71
CA ALA A 147 25.63 12.34 8.81
C ALA A 147 25.08 13.77 8.71
N VAL A 148 25.36 14.63 9.68
CA VAL A 148 24.90 16.02 9.70
C VAL A 148 26.06 16.99 9.78
N GLN A 149 25.98 18.06 8.99
CA GLN A 149 26.83 19.23 9.11
C GLN A 149 25.98 20.35 9.72
N ILE A 150 26.34 20.79 10.93
CA ILE A 150 25.55 21.73 11.71
C ILE A 150 26.18 23.12 11.67
N ASP A 151 25.39 24.13 11.30
CA ASP A 151 25.79 25.52 11.25
C ASP A 151 25.10 26.32 12.37
N THR A 152 25.87 26.71 13.38
CA THR A 152 25.41 27.55 14.50
C THR A 152 25.85 29.01 14.33
N THR A 153 26.01 29.52 13.12
CA THR A 153 26.46 30.91 12.90
C THR A 153 25.52 31.94 13.56
N ASN A 154 24.21 31.71 13.54
CA ASN A 154 23.22 32.69 14.01
C ASN A 154 22.67 32.42 15.41
N ALA A 155 22.51 31.15 15.79
CA ALA A 155 21.97 30.72 17.08
C ALA A 155 22.35 29.27 17.39
N SER A 156 22.08 28.83 18.63
CA SER A 156 22.26 27.43 19.03
C SER A 156 21.31 26.52 18.26
N VAL A 157 21.82 25.35 17.87
CA VAL A 157 21.03 24.30 17.21
C VAL A 157 20.83 23.15 18.19
N THR A 158 19.59 22.68 18.30
CA THR A 158 19.22 21.52 19.10
C THR A 158 18.98 20.31 18.19
N MET A 159 19.68 19.22 18.45
CA MET A 159 19.49 17.92 17.80
C MET A 159 18.91 16.92 18.81
N LEU A 160 17.78 16.30 18.49
CA LEU A 160 17.20 15.21 19.28
C LEU A 160 17.74 13.85 18.79
N LEU A 161 18.09 12.97 19.73
CA LEU A 161 18.47 11.60 19.41
C LEU A 161 17.26 10.74 18.95
N PRO A 162 17.45 9.68 18.15
CA PRO A 162 16.38 8.79 17.70
C PRO A 162 15.56 8.27 18.88
N ALA A 163 14.23 8.40 18.87
CA ALA A 163 13.39 8.06 20.04
C ALA A 163 13.52 6.59 20.51
N THR A 164 13.83 5.66 19.60
CA THR A 164 13.96 4.23 19.88
C THR A 164 15.22 3.67 19.21
N PRO A 165 16.42 3.90 19.76
CA PRO A 165 17.65 3.46 19.12
C PRO A 165 17.84 1.94 19.28
N ASN A 166 18.35 1.30 18.24
CA ASN A 166 18.82 -0.07 18.27
C ASN A 166 20.33 -0.11 18.54
N GLN A 167 20.81 -1.23 19.08
CA GLN A 167 22.25 -1.43 19.24
C GLN A 167 22.96 -1.25 17.89
N ASN A 168 24.04 -0.47 17.90
CA ASN A 168 24.87 -0.05 16.77
C ASN A 168 24.29 1.07 15.87
N ASP A 169 23.16 1.67 16.23
CA ASP A 169 22.73 2.91 15.58
C ASP A 169 23.78 4.00 15.80
N ALA A 170 24.17 4.69 14.72
CA ALA A 170 25.22 5.69 14.73
C ALA A 170 24.78 7.00 14.06
N ILE A 171 25.31 8.13 14.52
CA ILE A 171 25.13 9.47 13.93
C ILE A 171 26.50 10.11 13.82
N THR A 172 26.79 10.75 12.71
CA THR A 172 28.03 11.52 12.50
C THR A 172 27.73 13.01 12.47
N ILE A 173 28.50 13.82 13.19
CA ILE A 173 28.29 15.26 13.33
C ILE A 173 29.56 16.01 12.96
N VAL A 174 29.42 17.04 12.13
CA VAL A 174 30.46 18.03 11.80
C VAL A 174 29.96 19.43 12.19
N ASP A 175 30.83 20.23 12.79
CA ASP A 175 30.63 21.69 12.93
C ASP A 175 30.84 22.39 11.58
N GLY A 176 29.75 22.54 10.82
CA GLY A 176 29.75 23.16 9.50
C GLY A 176 29.90 24.66 9.51
N GLY A 177 29.36 25.32 10.54
CA GLY A 177 29.47 26.77 10.73
C GLY A 177 30.80 27.18 11.36
N GLY A 178 31.48 26.24 12.02
CA GLY A 178 32.73 26.49 12.75
C GLY A 178 32.54 27.32 14.02
N ASN A 179 31.31 27.44 14.55
CA ASN A 179 30.93 28.43 15.57
C ASN A 179 30.25 27.82 16.81
N PHE A 180 30.48 26.53 17.10
CA PHE A 180 29.92 25.89 18.30
C PHE A 180 30.30 26.62 19.61
N ALA A 181 31.45 27.29 19.68
CA ALA A 181 31.84 28.05 20.88
C ALA A 181 31.01 29.32 21.11
N GLY A 182 30.55 30.00 20.05
CA GLY A 182 29.68 31.16 20.16
C GLY A 182 28.24 30.76 20.43
N TYR A 183 27.75 29.79 19.67
CA TYR A 183 26.44 29.20 19.83
C TYR A 183 26.56 27.66 19.83
N PRO A 184 26.34 26.99 20.96
CA PRO A 184 26.56 25.55 21.05
C PRO A 184 25.55 24.74 20.26
N LEU A 185 25.98 23.55 19.85
CA LEU A 185 25.08 22.44 19.54
C LEU A 185 24.62 21.80 20.86
N ILE A 186 23.31 21.61 21.00
CA ILE A 186 22.69 20.88 22.11
C ILE A 186 22.18 19.55 21.58
N VAL A 187 22.70 18.44 22.09
CA VAL A 187 22.20 17.09 21.78
C VAL A 187 21.30 16.63 22.93
N GLU A 188 19.99 16.67 22.69
CA GLU A 188 18.98 16.24 23.65
C GLU A 188 18.88 14.73 23.72
N ARG A 189 18.79 14.21 24.95
CA ARG A 189 18.58 12.78 25.19
C ARG A 189 17.20 12.33 24.72
N ASN A 190 17.17 11.11 24.21
CA ASN A 190 15.96 10.36 23.86
C ASN A 190 15.41 9.51 25.04
N GLY A 191 15.73 9.89 26.27
CA GLY A 191 15.48 9.08 27.48
C GLY A 191 16.57 8.04 27.79
N SER A 192 17.48 7.75 26.85
CA SER A 192 18.73 7.01 27.14
C SER A 192 19.82 7.97 27.64
N THR A 193 20.85 7.44 28.28
CA THR A 193 22.01 8.23 28.71
C THR A 193 22.97 8.53 27.55
N ILE A 194 23.73 9.60 27.68
CA ILE A 194 24.90 9.90 26.84
C ILE A 194 26.14 9.75 27.71
N MET A 195 27.07 8.87 27.33
CA MET A 195 28.25 8.53 28.14
C MET A 195 27.92 8.08 29.57
N ASP A 196 26.85 7.31 29.76
CA ASP A 196 26.28 6.91 31.06
C ASP A 196 25.77 8.08 31.93
N VAL A 197 25.64 9.28 31.36
CA VAL A 197 25.10 10.47 32.03
C VAL A 197 23.67 10.74 31.56
N ALA A 198 22.78 10.95 32.52
CA ALA A 198 21.40 11.36 32.26
C ALA A 198 21.30 12.89 32.16
N ASP A 199 22.13 13.50 31.30
CA ASP A 199 22.11 14.92 30.98
C ASP A 199 22.36 15.15 29.48
N ASP A 200 21.88 16.29 28.96
CA ASP A 200 22.03 16.63 27.54
C ASP A 200 23.49 16.97 27.23
N LEU A 201 23.95 16.63 26.02
CA LEU A 201 25.32 16.93 25.62
C LEU A 201 25.37 18.31 24.98
N VAL A 202 26.06 19.25 25.63
CA VAL A 202 26.33 20.58 25.09
C VAL A 202 27.73 20.58 24.46
N VAL A 203 27.80 20.84 23.16
CA VAL A 203 29.06 20.91 22.40
C VAL A 203 29.37 22.36 22.09
N ASN A 204 30.39 22.90 22.75
CA ASN A 204 30.78 24.32 22.71
C ASN A 204 32.25 24.54 22.27
N TYR A 205 32.77 23.63 21.45
CA TYR A 205 34.13 23.71 20.89
C TYR A 205 34.06 23.81 19.37
N GLU A 206 34.74 24.80 18.80
CA GLU A 206 34.72 25.07 17.35
C GLU A 206 35.39 23.97 16.53
N ARG A 207 34.94 23.84 15.27
CA ARG A 207 35.53 22.97 14.23
C ARG A 207 35.61 21.51 14.70
N ASN A 208 34.63 21.08 15.48
CA ASN A 208 34.58 19.75 16.03
C ASN A 208 34.00 18.75 15.01
N TYR A 209 34.45 17.50 15.11
CA TYR A 209 33.93 16.35 14.39
C TYR A 209 33.86 15.18 15.36
N PHE A 210 32.69 14.56 15.47
CA PHE A 210 32.50 13.39 16.32
C PHE A 210 31.30 12.58 15.84
N GLY A 211 31.22 11.34 16.28
CA GLY A 211 30.06 10.49 16.13
C GLY A 211 29.48 10.07 17.47
N LEU A 212 28.21 9.65 17.43
CA LEU A 212 27.51 9.01 18.52
C LEU A 212 27.11 7.61 18.08
N VAL A 213 27.37 6.59 18.90
CA VAL A 213 26.93 5.21 18.67
C VAL A 213 26.18 4.67 19.88
N TYR A 214 25.02 4.05 19.67
CA TYR A 214 24.25 3.44 20.74
C TYR A 214 24.73 2.00 20.98
N ASN A 215 25.19 1.67 22.19
CA ASN A 215 25.73 0.34 22.50
C ASN A 215 24.66 -0.67 22.95
N GLY A 216 23.38 -0.26 22.98
CA GLY A 216 22.26 -1.04 23.52
C GLY A 216 21.74 -0.53 24.87
N SER A 217 22.48 0.35 25.56
CA SER A 217 22.05 0.97 26.83
C SER A 217 22.33 2.47 26.93
N THR A 218 23.41 2.95 26.30
CA THR A 218 23.83 4.35 26.32
C THR A 218 24.40 4.75 24.97
N TRP A 219 24.35 6.03 24.67
CA TRP A 219 25.13 6.61 23.57
C TRP A 219 26.59 6.78 23.99
N ARG A 220 27.51 6.45 23.09
CA ARG A 220 28.95 6.63 23.24
C ARG A 220 29.46 7.60 22.19
N ILE A 221 30.30 8.54 22.59
CA ILE A 221 31.01 9.43 21.67
C ILE A 221 32.21 8.66 21.09
N PHE A 222 32.41 8.76 19.78
CA PHE A 222 33.60 8.31 19.07
C PHE A 222 34.09 9.41 18.12
N ALA A 223 35.35 9.37 17.73
CA ALA A 223 35.96 10.28 16.76
C ALA A 223 36.89 9.50 15.83
#